data_AF-A0A832HCK2-F1
#
_entry.id   AF-A0A832HCK2-F1
#
_cell.length_a   1.000
_cell.length_b   1.000
_cell.length_c   1.000
_cell.angle_alpha   90.00
_cell.angle_beta   90.00
_cell.angle_gamma   90.00
#
_symmetry.space_group_name_H-M   'P 1'
#
loop_
_entity.id
_entity.type
_entity.pdbx_description
1 polymer ?
#
loop_
_entity_poly.entity_id
_entity_poly.type
_entity_poly.pdbx_seq_one_letter_code
_entity_poly.pdbx_strand_id
1 'polypeptide(L)'
;MRAGLTAIALMLFTVTAYAADEAAFQGHDALVKELKTKEAELKLTSAAISCAREAAAAKNPPTVAEARKAVAEAEQALAAVQAEPATAALLAATQKTREARDAKVEELLKDAPTWQAARKKREELQASIKEIEGKLATADEAQLLKLAKLRGEESQLGRKMYGAARAMWKHGTVLALYQNADNAYKAQGAANEKNAALAAASGKLKAARKALDEAIDALPLEAGPGAALMARQEKLTKDVAAAKERVGELEKQLLGNAKTYSATIKVMSRKTKQEEDKKVTLWVPQTEYVRGVIVAHSMIKGLADGNTMRLVAAREGLATMVFDDFVGNGKESLARLDGLFEQFAAQSKHPELRGAPVLLGGLSASVLGTRNVACAVPERVFGVVHVAGGNMQEMPANGAGMVGVPFIAHNGEFEWCGPIGGIQPAYGHQTQWVMIREQMLRLWRNKFEHRMMLIVVPNADHGAWDQGLTAMFIRKAVQYRLPKEKRDGSSPATCVPIAASAGWLTDADLDHPKHEPAPYEKYSGDKNNAFWHFDEEMARAVFEYHRGQFLLPDLTKATPIPAEWPATKKTF
;
A
#
# COMPACT_ATOMS: atom_id res chain seq x y z
N MET A 1 -17.57 -31.39 -61.00
CA MET A 1 -17.23 -31.61 -59.58
C MET A 1 -16.71 -30.29 -59.02
N ARG A 2 -17.59 -29.55 -58.32
CA ARG A 2 -17.39 -29.00 -56.94
C ARG A 2 -16.01 -28.34 -56.74
N ALA A 3 -15.94 -27.01 -56.80
CA ALA A 3 -16.08 -26.09 -55.64
C ALA A 3 -15.02 -26.34 -54.55
N GLY A 4 -14.24 -25.39 -54.05
CA GLY A 4 -14.15 -23.96 -54.32
C GLY A 4 -12.90 -23.43 -53.60
N LEU A 5 -12.25 -22.41 -54.18
CA LEU A 5 -11.23 -21.64 -53.48
C LEU A 5 -11.92 -20.79 -52.43
N THR A 6 -11.80 -21.15 -51.15
CA THR A 6 -12.20 -20.27 -50.06
C THR A 6 -10.99 -19.45 -49.63
N ALA A 7 -11.09 -18.15 -49.87
CA ALA A 7 -10.20 -17.11 -49.41
C ALA A 7 -9.91 -17.27 -47.90
N ILE A 8 -8.63 -17.36 -47.55
CA ILE A 8 -8.16 -17.08 -46.20
C ILE A 8 -8.30 -15.57 -46.02
N ALA A 9 -9.47 -15.15 -45.55
CA ALA A 9 -9.68 -13.81 -45.05
C ALA A 9 -8.81 -13.65 -43.79
N LEU A 10 -7.64 -13.03 -43.99
CA LEU A 10 -6.89 -12.40 -42.93
C LEU A 10 -7.82 -11.31 -42.34
N MET A 11 -8.61 -11.65 -41.32
CA MET A 11 -9.27 -10.66 -40.48
C MET A 11 -8.17 -9.92 -39.72
N LEU A 12 -7.60 -8.91 -40.38
CA LEU A 12 -7.11 -7.72 -39.72
C LEU A 12 -8.30 -7.18 -38.92
N PHE A 13 -8.42 -7.60 -37.67
CA PHE A 13 -9.14 -6.83 -36.68
C PHE A 13 -8.43 -5.49 -36.62
N THR A 14 -8.95 -4.50 -37.33
CA THR A 14 -8.76 -3.10 -36.97
C THR A 14 -9.35 -2.96 -35.58
N VAL A 15 -8.53 -3.20 -34.57
CA VAL A 15 -8.74 -2.66 -33.23
C VAL A 15 -8.82 -1.16 -33.47
N THR A 16 -10.03 -0.62 -33.50
CA THR A 16 -10.25 0.81 -33.38
C THR A 16 -9.56 1.20 -32.08
N ALA A 17 -8.34 1.71 -32.21
CA ALA A 17 -7.53 2.09 -31.08
C ALA A 17 -8.28 3.21 -30.37
N TYR A 18 -8.89 2.89 -29.24
CA TYR A 18 -9.34 3.87 -28.24
C TYR A 18 -8.15 4.57 -27.56
N ALA A 19 -6.93 4.32 -28.05
CA ALA A 19 -5.71 4.77 -27.45
C ALA A 19 -5.64 6.29 -27.54
N ALA A 20 -5.73 6.93 -26.38
CA ALA A 20 -4.99 8.16 -26.15
C ALA A 20 -3.54 7.97 -26.65
N ASP A 21 -2.84 9.06 -27.00
CA ASP A 21 -1.49 9.01 -27.59
C ASP A 21 -0.55 8.07 -26.82
N GLU A 22 -0.47 6.81 -27.28
CA GLU A 22 0.16 5.71 -26.55
C GLU A 22 1.67 5.96 -26.47
N ALA A 23 2.24 6.67 -27.45
CA ALA A 23 3.62 7.12 -27.43
C ALA A 23 3.84 8.16 -26.32
N ALA A 24 2.91 9.10 -26.11
CA ALA A 24 3.00 10.06 -25.01
C ALA A 24 2.94 9.38 -23.63
N PHE A 25 2.08 8.39 -23.43
CA PHE A 25 2.03 7.63 -22.18
C PHE A 25 3.28 6.75 -21.95
N GLN A 26 3.82 6.13 -23.00
CA GLN A 26 5.11 5.42 -22.90
C GLN A 26 6.27 6.37 -22.57
N GLY A 27 6.25 7.57 -23.14
CA GLY A 27 7.18 8.65 -22.79
C GLY A 27 7.05 9.07 -21.32
N HIS A 28 5.83 9.16 -20.80
CA HIS A 28 5.57 9.42 -19.38
C HIS A 28 6.13 8.31 -18.48
N ASP A 29 5.85 7.04 -18.80
CA ASP A 29 6.36 5.89 -18.05
C ASP A 29 7.90 5.90 -17.98
N ALA A 30 8.56 6.23 -19.10
CA ALA A 30 10.02 6.34 -19.18
C ALA A 30 10.57 7.51 -18.33
N LEU A 31 9.94 8.70 -18.40
CA LEU A 31 10.35 9.87 -17.61
C LEU A 31 10.15 9.65 -16.11
N VAL A 32 9.07 9.00 -15.69
CA VAL A 32 8.85 8.65 -14.28
C VAL A 32 9.92 7.68 -13.78
N LYS A 33 10.31 6.70 -14.61
CA LYS A 33 11.42 5.78 -14.27
C LYS A 33 12.75 6.51 -14.14
N GLU A 34 13.05 7.43 -15.05
CA GLU A 34 14.24 8.30 -14.98
C GLU A 34 14.24 9.12 -13.68
N LEU A 35 13.12 9.80 -13.39
CA LEU A 35 12.95 10.62 -12.20
C LEU A 35 13.18 9.82 -10.91
N LYS A 36 12.53 8.66 -10.76
CA LYS A 36 12.71 7.80 -9.58
C LYS A 36 14.16 7.36 -9.37
N THR A 37 14.87 7.09 -10.46
CA THR A 37 16.29 6.73 -10.41
C THR A 37 17.13 7.89 -9.88
N LYS A 38 16.92 9.11 -10.41
CA LYS A 38 17.62 10.32 -9.98
C LYS A 38 17.31 10.70 -8.54
N GLU A 39 16.05 10.57 -8.11
CA GLU A 39 15.66 10.83 -6.71
C GLU A 39 16.33 9.85 -5.73
N ALA A 40 16.45 8.57 -6.11
CA ALA A 40 17.17 7.59 -5.31
C ALA A 40 18.66 7.93 -5.18
N GLU A 41 19.31 8.36 -6.28
CA GLU A 41 20.70 8.79 -6.27
C GLU A 41 20.92 10.07 -5.44
N LEU A 42 20.02 11.05 -5.54
CA LEU A 42 20.08 12.29 -4.75
C LEU A 42 19.95 11.98 -3.26
N LYS A 43 19.00 11.12 -2.88
CA LYS A 43 18.82 10.69 -1.50
C LYS A 43 20.06 9.97 -0.95
N LEU A 44 20.65 9.06 -1.73
CA LEU A 44 21.87 8.35 -1.34
C LEU A 44 23.04 9.33 -1.17
N THR A 45 23.23 10.24 -2.12
CA THR A 45 24.29 11.26 -2.07
C THR A 45 24.13 12.17 -0.86
N SER A 46 22.88 12.57 -0.53
CA SER A 46 22.60 13.42 0.63
C SER A 46 22.93 12.71 1.94
N ALA A 47 22.61 11.41 2.06
CA ALA A 47 23.01 10.61 3.21
C ALA A 47 24.54 10.40 3.30
N ALA A 48 25.24 10.34 2.16
CA ALA A 48 26.69 10.26 2.13
C ALA A 48 27.36 11.56 2.58
N ILE A 49 26.75 12.73 2.30
CA ILE A 49 27.21 14.02 2.83
C ILE A 49 27.15 14.02 4.36
N SER A 50 26.07 13.51 4.97
CA SER A 50 26.01 13.34 6.43
C SER A 50 27.16 12.47 6.94
N CYS A 51 27.46 11.35 6.25
CA CYS A 51 28.62 10.51 6.60
C CYS A 51 29.95 11.27 6.47
N ALA A 52 30.10 12.15 5.47
CA ALA A 52 31.30 12.97 5.29
C ALA A 52 31.50 13.98 6.43
N ARG A 53 30.41 14.55 6.95
CA ARG A 53 30.45 15.44 8.13
C ARG A 53 30.81 14.67 9.39
N GLU A 54 30.28 13.46 9.58
CA GLU A 54 30.71 12.59 10.67
C GLU A 54 32.20 12.23 10.57
N ALA A 55 32.71 12.00 9.36
CA ALA A 55 34.14 11.79 9.12
C ALA A 55 34.98 13.02 9.50
N ALA A 56 34.50 14.22 9.19
CA ALA A 56 35.14 15.46 9.62
C ALA A 56 35.07 15.62 11.17
N ALA A 57 33.92 15.33 11.77
CA ALA A 57 33.70 15.38 13.21
C ALA A 57 34.54 14.35 13.99
N ALA A 58 34.87 13.21 13.37
CA ALA A 58 35.76 12.20 13.94
C ALA A 58 37.18 12.73 14.17
N LYS A 59 37.61 13.77 13.44
CA LYS A 59 38.87 14.49 13.68
C LYS A 59 38.81 15.42 14.91
N ASN A 60 37.65 15.45 15.58
CA ASN A 60 37.38 16.16 16.84
C ASN A 60 37.76 17.65 16.82
N PRO A 61 37.22 18.44 15.88
CA PRO A 61 37.43 19.88 15.87
C PRO A 61 36.89 20.53 17.16
N PRO A 62 37.43 21.69 17.60
CA PRO A 62 37.10 22.29 18.89
C PRO A 62 35.59 22.46 19.15
N THR A 63 34.83 22.91 18.14
CA THR A 63 33.37 23.11 18.23
C THR A 63 32.61 21.80 18.52
N VAL A 64 33.00 20.70 17.88
CA VAL A 64 32.42 19.37 18.12
C VAL A 64 32.87 18.82 19.47
N ALA A 65 34.13 19.04 19.86
CA ALA A 65 34.65 18.58 21.14
C ALA A 65 33.90 19.22 22.32
N GLU A 66 33.62 20.53 22.25
CA GLU A 66 32.82 21.25 23.24
C GLU A 66 31.37 20.74 23.30
N ALA A 67 30.72 20.56 22.14
CA ALA A 67 29.36 20.02 22.08
C ALA A 67 29.28 18.59 22.64
N ARG A 68 30.27 17.73 22.35
CA ARG A 68 30.37 16.37 22.94
C ARG A 68 30.51 16.41 24.45
N LYS A 69 31.31 17.34 24.99
CA LYS A 69 31.45 17.55 26.43
C LYS A 69 30.10 17.92 27.05
N ALA A 70 29.36 18.86 26.45
CA ALA A 70 28.03 19.26 26.92
C ALA A 70 27.03 18.09 26.90
N VAL A 71 27.08 17.23 25.87
CA VAL A 71 26.28 15.99 25.84
C VAL A 71 26.65 15.06 26.99
N ALA A 72 27.94 14.81 27.22
CA ALA A 72 28.40 13.92 28.29
C ALA A 72 27.97 14.44 29.69
N GLU A 73 28.10 15.74 29.94
CA GLU A 73 27.63 16.39 31.18
C GLU A 73 26.11 16.26 31.35
N ALA A 74 25.34 16.45 30.27
CA ALA A 74 23.88 16.30 30.31
C ALA A 74 23.44 14.84 30.50
N GLU A 75 24.16 13.87 29.91
CA GLU A 75 23.92 12.44 30.13
C GLU A 75 24.21 12.04 31.57
N GLN A 76 25.31 12.54 32.16
CA GLN A 76 25.62 12.32 33.57
C GLN A 76 24.55 12.91 34.49
N ALA A 77 24.07 14.12 34.20
CA ALA A 77 22.99 14.77 34.96
C ALA A 77 21.68 13.98 34.86
N LEU A 78 21.33 13.49 33.67
CA LEU A 78 20.14 12.65 33.48
C LEU A 78 20.28 11.32 34.22
N ALA A 79 21.43 10.67 34.13
CA ALA A 79 21.70 9.42 34.83
C ALA A 79 21.60 9.57 36.35
N ALA A 80 22.07 10.69 36.91
CA ALA A 80 21.95 10.98 38.33
C ALA A 80 20.49 11.06 38.79
N VAL A 81 19.61 11.74 38.03
CA VAL A 81 18.18 11.81 38.34
C VAL A 81 17.50 10.45 38.15
N GLN A 82 17.91 9.68 37.14
CA GLN A 82 17.38 8.34 36.89
C GLN A 82 17.79 7.32 37.97
N ALA A 83 18.93 7.54 38.64
CA ALA A 83 19.41 6.72 39.74
C ALA A 83 18.65 6.94 41.05
N GLU A 84 17.80 7.97 41.15
CA GLU A 84 16.93 8.17 42.31
C GLU A 84 16.04 6.94 42.53
N PRO A 85 15.89 6.43 43.76
CA PRO A 85 15.26 5.12 44.01
C PRO A 85 13.88 4.94 43.36
N ALA A 86 13.02 5.96 43.41
CA ALA A 86 11.68 5.91 42.82
C ALA A 86 11.72 5.85 41.28
N THR A 87 12.56 6.67 40.65
CA THR A 87 12.73 6.71 39.20
C THR A 87 13.40 5.44 38.69
N ALA A 88 14.46 4.97 39.37
CA ALA A 88 15.18 3.75 39.07
C ALA A 88 14.26 2.51 39.15
N ALA A 89 13.43 2.42 40.20
CA ALA A 89 12.46 1.33 40.36
C ALA A 89 11.44 1.29 39.22
N LEU A 90 10.91 2.44 38.80
CA LEU A 90 9.97 2.54 37.67
C LEU A 90 10.64 2.17 36.34
N LEU A 91 11.86 2.66 36.09
CA LEU A 91 12.66 2.30 34.92
C LEU A 91 12.92 0.80 34.85
N ALA A 92 13.36 0.19 35.96
CA ALA A 92 13.61 -1.24 36.07
C ALA A 92 12.33 -2.06 35.86
N ALA A 93 11.19 -1.62 36.41
CA ALA A 93 9.90 -2.29 36.21
C ALA A 93 9.43 -2.23 34.75
N THR A 94 9.53 -1.07 34.10
CA THR A 94 9.21 -0.94 32.67
C THR A 94 10.15 -1.78 31.81
N GLN A 95 11.45 -1.77 32.10
CA GLN A 95 12.43 -2.56 31.37
C GLN A 95 12.16 -4.05 31.50
N LYS A 96 11.96 -4.55 32.73
CA LYS A 96 11.66 -5.96 33.00
C LYS A 96 10.40 -6.44 32.27
N THR A 97 9.33 -5.64 32.26
CA THR A 97 8.08 -6.01 31.58
C THR A 97 8.22 -6.02 30.05
N ARG A 98 9.01 -5.08 29.49
CA ARG A 98 9.35 -5.08 28.05
C ARG A 98 10.22 -6.27 27.67
N GLU A 99 11.26 -6.58 28.44
CA GLU A 99 12.13 -7.74 28.22
C GLU A 99 11.33 -9.04 28.25
N ALA A 100 10.40 -9.20 29.20
CA ALA A 100 9.53 -10.36 29.25
C ALA A 100 8.65 -10.48 27.98
N ARG A 101 8.06 -9.38 27.51
CA ARG A 101 7.28 -9.34 26.26
C ARG A 101 8.15 -9.68 25.05
N ASP A 102 9.30 -9.04 24.92
CA ASP A 102 10.18 -9.17 23.75
C ASP A 102 10.83 -10.55 23.71
N ALA A 103 11.23 -11.10 24.85
CA ALA A 103 11.69 -12.49 24.95
C ALA A 103 10.61 -13.47 24.48
N LYS A 104 9.33 -13.22 24.80
CA LYS A 104 8.24 -14.07 24.31
C LYS A 104 8.02 -13.94 22.80
N VAL A 105 8.19 -12.74 22.24
CA VAL A 105 8.15 -12.53 20.78
C VAL A 105 9.30 -13.28 20.11
N GLU A 106 10.52 -13.16 20.62
CA GLU A 106 11.69 -13.88 20.09
C GLU A 106 11.52 -15.41 20.18
N GLU A 107 10.93 -15.91 21.27
CA GLU A 107 10.61 -17.33 21.41
C GLU A 107 9.64 -17.81 20.31
N LEU A 108 8.65 -17.02 19.94
CA LEU A 108 7.69 -17.35 18.87
C LEU A 108 8.31 -17.27 17.47
N LEU A 109 9.31 -16.41 17.27
CA LEU A 109 9.97 -16.18 15.99
C LEU A 109 11.28 -16.96 15.81
N LYS A 110 11.68 -17.75 16.81
CA LYS A 110 12.94 -18.52 16.79
C LYS A 110 13.05 -19.45 15.57
N ASP A 111 11.93 -20.05 15.17
CA ASP A 111 11.85 -21.01 14.06
C ASP A 111 11.32 -20.39 12.76
N ALA A 112 11.11 -19.07 12.72
CA ALA A 112 10.64 -18.36 11.53
C ALA A 112 11.83 -18.06 10.59
N PRO A 113 11.98 -18.75 9.44
CA PRO A 113 13.19 -18.68 8.62
C PRO A 113 13.45 -17.29 8.03
N THR A 114 12.41 -16.59 7.58
CA THR A 114 12.52 -15.22 7.06
C THR A 114 12.91 -14.21 8.14
N TRP A 115 12.40 -14.37 9.36
CA TRP A 115 12.84 -13.57 10.51
C TRP A 115 14.31 -13.80 10.85
N GLN A 116 14.76 -15.06 10.91
CA GLN A 116 16.16 -15.38 11.20
C GLN A 116 17.10 -14.89 10.09
N ALA A 117 16.70 -15.02 8.82
CA ALA A 117 17.45 -14.46 7.69
C ALA A 117 17.55 -12.93 7.77
N ALA A 118 16.47 -12.24 8.13
CA ALA A 118 16.47 -10.80 8.34
C ALA A 118 17.39 -10.38 9.51
N ARG A 119 17.35 -11.12 10.63
CA ARG A 119 18.24 -10.88 11.76
C ARG A 119 19.72 -11.04 11.37
N LYS A 120 20.07 -12.16 10.74
CA LYS A 120 21.43 -12.42 10.26
C LYS A 120 21.90 -11.32 9.31
N LYS A 121 21.07 -10.95 8.33
CA LYS A 121 21.38 -9.86 7.39
C LYS A 121 21.60 -8.53 8.13
N ARG A 122 20.80 -8.24 9.16
CA ARG A 122 20.98 -7.03 9.96
C ARG A 122 22.31 -7.05 10.73
N GLU A 123 22.70 -8.18 11.30
CA GLU A 123 23.99 -8.36 11.96
C GLU A 123 25.16 -8.17 10.98
N GLU A 124 25.06 -8.72 9.76
CA GLU A 124 26.04 -8.53 8.67
C GLU A 124 26.15 -7.06 8.22
N LEU A 125 25.00 -6.36 8.09
CA LEU A 125 24.96 -4.94 7.78
C LEU A 125 25.62 -4.11 8.88
N GLN A 126 25.31 -4.40 10.15
CA GLN A 126 25.90 -3.71 11.31
C GLN A 126 27.41 -3.94 11.41
N ALA A 127 27.89 -5.16 11.14
CA ALA A 127 29.32 -5.46 11.07
C ALA A 127 30.00 -4.66 9.95
N SER A 128 29.40 -4.60 8.76
CA SER A 128 29.91 -3.85 7.61
C SER A 128 29.92 -2.34 7.87
N ILE A 129 28.89 -1.81 8.52
CA ILE A 129 28.81 -0.41 8.94
C ILE A 129 29.95 -0.09 9.92
N LYS A 130 30.12 -0.91 10.96
CA LYS A 130 31.16 -0.74 11.98
C LYS A 130 32.57 -0.79 11.37
N GLU A 131 32.81 -1.64 10.37
CA GLU A 131 34.10 -1.72 9.67
C GLU A 131 34.45 -0.39 8.98
N ILE A 132 33.50 0.21 8.25
CA ILE A 132 33.73 1.48 7.57
C ILE A 132 33.82 2.63 8.58
N GLU A 133 32.99 2.63 9.61
CA GLU A 133 33.02 3.63 10.70
C GLU A 133 34.37 3.64 11.43
N GLY A 134 35.00 2.48 11.62
CA GLY A 134 36.34 2.38 12.20
C GLY A 134 37.44 3.05 11.37
N LYS A 135 37.18 3.34 10.09
CA LYS A 135 38.09 4.00 9.15
C LYS A 135 37.51 5.34 8.64
N LEU A 136 36.49 5.88 9.31
CA LEU A 136 35.69 6.98 8.81
C LEU A 136 36.52 8.24 8.54
N ALA A 137 37.50 8.56 9.39
CA ALA A 137 38.35 9.74 9.26
C ALA A 137 39.20 9.78 7.97
N THR A 138 39.40 8.62 7.33
CA THR A 138 40.16 8.45 6.07
C THR A 138 39.30 7.92 4.93
N ALA A 139 37.97 7.89 5.09
CA ALA A 139 37.08 7.32 4.10
C ALA A 139 37.03 8.16 2.81
N ASP A 140 37.09 7.50 1.65
CA ASP A 140 36.91 8.13 0.33
C ASP A 140 35.43 8.28 -0.06
N GLU A 141 35.16 8.90 -1.22
CA GLU A 141 33.79 9.11 -1.70
C GLU A 141 32.99 7.80 -1.83
N ALA A 142 33.62 6.75 -2.38
CA ALA A 142 32.97 5.47 -2.62
C ALA A 142 32.61 4.77 -1.30
N GLN A 143 33.50 4.85 -0.30
CA GLN A 143 33.27 4.32 1.04
C GLN A 143 32.15 5.06 1.77
N LEU A 144 32.06 6.39 1.63
CA LEU A 144 30.97 7.19 2.21
C LEU A 144 29.62 6.88 1.56
N LEU A 145 29.56 6.73 0.24
CA LEU A 145 28.36 6.28 -0.47
C LEU A 145 27.95 4.86 -0.04
N LYS A 146 28.92 3.95 0.09
CA LYS A 146 28.68 2.58 0.59
C LYS A 146 28.12 2.61 2.01
N LEU A 147 28.70 3.41 2.91
CA LEU A 147 28.22 3.56 4.28
C LEU A 147 26.79 4.09 4.33
N ALA A 148 26.49 5.13 3.57
CA ALA A 148 25.15 5.70 3.47
C ALA A 148 24.11 4.67 2.98
N LYS A 149 24.47 3.87 1.96
CA LYS A 149 23.64 2.77 1.47
C LYS A 149 23.40 1.72 2.55
N LEU A 150 24.46 1.23 3.19
CA LEU A 150 24.37 0.20 4.24
C LEU A 150 23.52 0.66 5.42
N ARG A 151 23.72 1.89 5.91
CA ARG A 151 22.88 2.48 6.98
C ARG A 151 21.42 2.62 6.54
N GLY A 152 21.18 3.00 5.29
CA GLY A 152 19.84 3.04 4.71
C GLY A 152 19.16 1.66 4.71
N GLU A 153 19.87 0.63 4.30
CA GLU A 153 19.39 -0.76 4.29
C GLU A 153 19.17 -1.32 5.70
N GLU A 154 20.10 -1.12 6.63
CA GLU A 154 19.99 -1.53 8.04
C GLU A 154 18.78 -0.85 8.69
N SER A 155 18.63 0.45 8.48
CA SER A 155 17.52 1.23 9.05
C SER A 155 16.17 0.79 8.49
N GLN A 156 16.08 0.50 7.19
CA GLN A 156 14.87 -0.05 6.58
C GLN A 156 14.54 -1.43 7.13
N LEU A 157 15.52 -2.32 7.22
CA LEU A 157 15.35 -3.67 7.76
C LEU A 157 14.95 -3.64 9.23
N GLY A 158 15.60 -2.80 10.05
CA GLY A 158 15.28 -2.60 11.45
C GLY A 158 13.85 -2.10 11.66
N ARG A 159 13.37 -1.16 10.82
CA ARG A 159 11.95 -0.74 10.85
C ARG A 159 10.99 -1.86 10.49
N LYS A 160 11.30 -2.68 9.47
CA LYS A 160 10.48 -3.85 9.11
C LYS A 160 10.44 -4.86 10.25
N MET A 161 11.60 -5.21 10.82
CA MET A 161 11.69 -6.14 11.95
C MET A 161 10.92 -5.62 13.17
N TYR A 162 11.03 -4.33 13.48
CA TYR A 162 10.27 -3.73 14.58
C TYR A 162 8.75 -3.76 14.32
N GLY A 163 8.29 -3.47 13.10
CA GLY A 163 6.88 -3.56 12.71
C GLY A 163 6.33 -4.98 12.88
N ALA A 164 7.08 -5.97 12.40
CA ALA A 164 6.77 -7.38 12.56
C ALA A 164 6.73 -7.83 14.03
N ALA A 165 7.72 -7.48 14.85
CA ALA A 165 7.70 -7.77 16.28
C ALA A 165 6.50 -7.13 16.98
N ARG A 166 6.14 -5.89 16.60
CA ARG A 166 4.97 -5.19 17.14
C ARG A 166 3.66 -5.87 16.78
N ALA A 167 3.53 -6.47 15.59
CA ALA A 167 2.34 -7.21 15.20
C ALA A 167 2.10 -8.44 16.09
N MET A 168 3.17 -9.04 16.63
CA MET A 168 3.08 -10.16 17.58
C MET A 168 2.58 -9.74 18.97
N TRP A 169 2.56 -8.45 19.32
CA TRP A 169 2.11 -8.00 20.65
C TRP A 169 0.64 -8.29 20.96
N LYS A 170 -0.18 -8.49 19.93
CA LYS A 170 -1.60 -8.90 20.07
C LYS A 170 -1.83 -10.40 19.93
N HIS A 171 -0.78 -11.18 19.72
CA HIS A 171 -0.86 -12.63 19.74
C HIS A 171 -1.27 -13.11 21.15
N GLY A 172 -2.12 -14.14 21.24
CA GLY A 172 -2.74 -14.58 22.49
C GLY A 172 -1.75 -14.87 23.61
N THR A 173 -0.59 -15.45 23.29
CA THR A 173 0.47 -15.77 24.26
C THR A 173 1.36 -14.57 24.65
N VAL A 174 1.27 -13.45 23.92
CA VAL A 174 2.07 -12.22 24.15
C VAL A 174 1.20 -11.11 24.75
N LEU A 175 -0.11 -11.13 24.50
CA LEU A 175 -1.03 -10.04 24.81
C LEU A 175 -0.98 -9.59 26.27
N ALA A 176 -0.97 -10.52 27.23
CA ALA A 176 -0.89 -10.18 28.65
C ALA A 176 0.45 -9.50 29.01
N LEU A 177 1.56 -9.99 28.44
CA LEU A 177 2.89 -9.38 28.64
C LEU A 177 2.95 -7.99 28.01
N TYR A 178 2.35 -7.82 26.83
CA TYR A 178 2.21 -6.52 26.19
C TYR A 178 1.38 -5.55 27.04
N GLN A 179 0.23 -5.98 27.57
CA GLN A 179 -0.60 -5.15 28.45
C GLN A 179 0.15 -4.73 29.71
N ASN A 180 0.93 -5.65 30.31
CA ASN A 180 1.76 -5.33 31.46
C ASN A 180 2.86 -4.30 31.10
N ALA A 181 3.53 -4.48 29.97
CA ALA A 181 4.54 -3.54 29.49
C ALA A 181 3.96 -2.16 29.15
N ASP A 182 2.78 -2.11 28.53
CA ASP A 182 2.06 -0.87 28.20
C ASP A 182 1.60 -0.14 29.47
N ASN A 183 1.07 -0.86 30.47
CA ASN A 183 0.69 -0.30 31.76
C ASN A 183 1.91 0.24 32.52
N ALA A 184 3.02 -0.51 32.56
CA ALA A 184 4.26 -0.06 33.18
C ALA A 184 4.82 1.20 32.49
N TYR A 185 4.80 1.23 31.16
CA TYR A 185 5.21 2.39 30.37
C TYR A 185 4.33 3.62 30.64
N LYS A 186 3.00 3.46 30.70
CA LYS A 186 2.08 4.56 31.04
C LYS A 186 2.29 5.07 32.46
N ALA A 187 2.49 4.16 33.43
CA ALA A 187 2.79 4.53 34.81
C ALA A 187 4.11 5.31 34.92
N GLN A 188 5.15 4.85 34.22
CA GLN A 188 6.42 5.56 34.14
C GLN A 188 6.26 6.94 33.49
N GLY A 189 5.52 7.04 32.38
CA GLY A 189 5.24 8.32 31.72
C GLY A 189 4.56 9.32 32.65
N ALA A 190 3.50 8.89 33.33
CA ALA A 190 2.77 9.72 34.30
C ALA A 190 3.64 10.15 35.51
N ALA A 191 4.58 9.31 35.94
CA ALA A 191 5.53 9.66 36.99
C ALA A 191 6.60 10.65 36.49
N ASN A 192 7.13 10.43 35.29
CA ASN A 192 8.14 11.29 34.67
C ASN A 192 7.60 12.71 34.42
N GLU A 193 6.33 12.84 34.00
CA GLU A 193 5.66 14.13 33.81
C GLU A 193 5.60 14.97 35.10
N LYS A 194 5.58 14.31 36.26
CA LYS A 194 5.56 14.97 37.58
C LYS A 194 6.97 15.22 38.15
N ASN A 195 8.01 14.64 37.57
CA ASN A 195 9.39 14.81 38.02
C ASN A 195 10.05 15.98 37.26
N ALA A 196 10.00 17.18 37.86
CA ALA A 196 10.58 18.39 37.28
C ALA A 196 12.09 18.29 37.03
N ALA A 197 12.83 17.59 37.90
CA ALA A 197 14.27 17.37 37.73
C ALA A 197 14.56 16.50 36.50
N LEU A 198 13.77 15.43 36.29
CA LEU A 198 13.89 14.55 35.14
C LEU A 198 13.53 15.28 33.84
N ALA A 199 12.46 16.08 33.85
CA ALA A 199 12.07 16.91 32.71
C ALA A 199 13.17 17.91 32.35
N ALA A 200 13.75 18.59 33.34
CA ALA A 200 14.86 19.53 33.13
C ALA A 200 16.11 18.83 32.59
N ALA A 201 16.52 17.70 33.17
CA ALA A 201 17.69 16.95 32.71
C ALA A 201 17.50 16.38 31.28
N SER A 202 16.31 15.83 31.00
CA SER A 202 15.96 15.34 29.66
C SER A 202 15.92 16.48 28.63
N GLY A 203 15.40 17.64 29.01
CA GLY A 203 15.41 18.86 28.19
C GLY A 203 16.83 19.33 27.87
N LYS A 204 17.72 19.36 28.87
CA LYS A 204 19.15 19.69 28.69
C LYS A 204 19.84 18.71 27.75
N LEU A 205 19.63 17.40 27.92
CA LEU A 205 20.21 16.40 27.03
C LEU A 205 19.71 16.57 25.58
N LYS A 206 18.40 16.82 25.39
CA LYS A 206 17.83 17.08 24.07
C LYS A 206 18.46 18.32 23.43
N ALA A 207 18.63 19.40 24.18
CA ALA A 207 19.28 20.62 23.69
C ALA A 207 20.77 20.38 23.35
N ALA A 208 21.51 19.67 24.20
CA ALA A 208 22.92 19.36 23.97
C ALA A 208 23.12 18.47 22.72
N ARG A 209 22.27 17.45 22.52
CA ARG A 209 22.31 16.61 21.31
C ARG A 209 21.99 17.41 20.06
N LYS A 210 20.98 18.29 20.10
CA LYS A 210 20.67 19.21 19.00
C LYS A 210 21.86 20.13 18.67
N ALA A 211 22.52 20.68 19.68
CA ALA A 211 23.70 21.53 19.49
C ALA A 211 24.88 20.74 18.89
N LEU A 212 25.07 19.47 19.27
CA LEU A 212 26.06 18.59 18.66
C LEU A 212 25.73 18.30 17.19
N ASP A 213 24.47 17.98 16.88
CA ASP A 213 24.02 17.76 15.50
C ASP A 213 24.25 19.02 14.65
N GLU A 214 23.89 20.20 15.17
CA GLU A 214 24.15 21.49 14.52
C GLU A 214 25.64 21.78 14.33
N ALA A 215 26.48 21.46 15.31
CA ALA A 215 27.94 21.62 15.21
C ALA A 215 28.55 20.69 14.16
N ILE A 216 28.05 19.45 14.02
CA ILE A 216 28.45 18.51 12.98
C ILE A 216 27.96 19.01 11.61
N ASP A 217 26.71 19.45 11.51
CA ASP A 217 26.11 19.96 10.28
C ASP A 217 26.78 21.23 9.75
N ALA A 218 27.34 22.04 10.64
CA ALA A 218 28.08 23.25 10.30
C ALA A 218 29.53 22.99 9.84
N LEU A 219 30.03 21.75 9.90
CA LEU A 219 31.40 21.47 9.49
C LEU A 219 31.60 21.71 7.97
N PRO A 220 32.61 22.50 7.58
CA PRO A 220 32.89 22.76 6.18
C PRO A 220 33.38 21.50 5.48
N LEU A 221 32.88 21.27 4.27
CA LEU A 221 33.29 20.18 3.37
C LEU A 221 34.01 20.74 2.13
N GLU A 222 34.97 21.63 2.35
CA GLU A 222 35.61 22.44 1.29
C GLU A 222 36.63 21.67 0.43
N ALA A 223 37.09 20.50 0.87
CA ALA A 223 38.06 19.68 0.15
C ALA A 223 37.80 18.18 0.29
N GLY A 224 38.42 17.41 -0.60
CA GLY A 224 38.39 15.95 -0.56
C GLY A 224 37.01 15.35 -0.87
N PRO A 225 36.69 14.16 -0.31
CA PRO A 225 35.44 13.44 -0.60
C PRO A 225 34.17 14.24 -0.31
N GLY A 226 34.18 15.09 0.73
CA GLY A 226 33.04 15.94 1.08
C GLY A 226 32.69 16.95 -0.03
N ALA A 227 33.70 17.62 -0.59
CA ALA A 227 33.51 18.57 -1.68
C ALA A 227 32.96 17.89 -2.94
N ALA A 228 33.47 16.70 -3.28
CA ALA A 228 33.00 15.92 -4.42
C ALA A 228 31.52 15.52 -4.26
N LEU A 229 31.11 15.07 -3.07
CA LEU A 229 29.72 14.72 -2.77
C LEU A 229 28.79 15.93 -2.83
N MET A 230 29.22 17.10 -2.34
CA MET A 230 28.45 18.34 -2.43
C MET A 230 28.23 18.76 -3.89
N ALA A 231 29.28 18.73 -4.73
CA ALA A 231 29.17 19.01 -6.15
C ALA A 231 28.23 18.03 -6.88
N ARG A 232 28.31 16.74 -6.51
CA ARG A 232 27.41 15.70 -7.01
C ARG A 232 25.95 15.96 -6.60
N GLN A 233 25.70 16.35 -5.34
CA GLN A 233 24.36 16.68 -4.85
C GLN A 233 23.78 17.89 -5.58
N GLU A 234 24.58 18.93 -5.81
CA GLU A 234 24.14 20.12 -6.55
C GLU A 234 23.69 19.76 -7.97
N LYS A 235 24.49 18.96 -8.68
CA LYS A 235 24.14 18.45 -10.01
C LYS A 235 22.86 17.62 -9.97
N LEU A 236 22.77 16.64 -9.07
CA LEU A 236 21.59 15.77 -8.95
C LEU A 236 20.32 16.56 -8.57
N THR A 237 20.45 17.62 -7.78
CA THR A 237 19.32 18.49 -7.43
C THR A 237 18.77 19.18 -8.67
N LYS A 238 19.64 19.72 -9.54
CA LYS A 238 19.26 20.30 -10.83
C LYS A 238 18.64 19.24 -11.75
N ASP A 239 19.24 18.06 -11.83
CA ASP A 239 18.77 16.96 -12.68
C ASP A 239 17.39 16.43 -12.24
N VAL A 240 17.15 16.32 -10.92
CA VAL A 240 15.85 15.94 -10.36
C VAL A 240 14.81 17.03 -10.62
N ALA A 241 15.16 18.31 -10.45
CA ALA A 241 14.25 19.41 -10.75
C ALA A 241 13.82 19.40 -12.22
N ALA A 242 14.78 19.27 -13.15
CA ALA A 242 14.51 19.18 -14.58
C ALA A 242 13.71 17.93 -14.96
N ALA A 243 13.93 16.79 -14.29
CA ALA A 243 13.13 15.59 -14.51
C ALA A 243 11.69 15.75 -13.99
N LYS A 244 11.49 16.38 -12.82
CA LYS A 244 10.16 16.71 -12.28
C LYS A 244 9.39 17.65 -13.16
N GLU A 245 10.06 18.67 -13.70
CA GLU A 245 9.47 19.61 -14.64
C GLU A 245 8.97 18.88 -15.90
N ARG A 246 9.82 18.08 -16.55
CA ARG A 246 9.44 17.28 -17.72
C ARG A 246 8.27 16.33 -17.45
N VAL A 247 8.28 15.62 -16.32
CA VAL A 247 7.16 14.75 -15.90
C VAL A 247 5.90 15.59 -15.72
N GLY A 248 5.97 16.69 -14.96
CA GLY A 248 4.83 17.55 -14.67
C GLY A 248 4.26 18.25 -15.91
N GLU A 249 5.09 18.65 -16.86
CA GLU A 249 4.66 19.20 -18.14
C GLU A 249 3.90 18.16 -18.96
N LEU A 250 4.45 16.95 -19.08
CA LEU A 250 3.78 15.88 -19.81
C LEU A 250 2.48 15.45 -19.13
N GLU A 251 2.44 15.36 -17.80
CA GLU A 251 1.20 15.09 -17.07
C GLU A 251 0.15 16.20 -17.28
N LYS A 252 0.56 17.47 -17.28
CA LYS A 252 -0.32 18.59 -17.64
C LYS A 252 -0.83 18.49 -19.07
N GLN A 253 -0.01 18.03 -20.02
CA GLN A 253 -0.46 17.81 -21.39
C GLN A 253 -1.46 16.66 -21.48
N LEU A 254 -1.18 15.54 -20.82
CA LEU A 254 -2.02 14.35 -20.80
C LEU A 254 -3.37 14.59 -20.08
N LEU A 255 -3.40 15.43 -19.05
CA LEU A 255 -4.59 15.67 -18.22
C LEU A 255 -5.27 17.04 -18.44
N GLY A 256 -4.58 18.01 -19.05
CA GLY A 256 -4.90 19.44 -18.97
C GLY A 256 -6.18 19.86 -19.69
N ASN A 257 -6.68 19.03 -20.61
CA ASN A 257 -7.92 19.30 -21.34
C ASN A 257 -9.13 18.55 -20.76
N ALA A 258 -8.97 17.92 -19.59
CA ALA A 258 -10.06 17.26 -18.90
C ALA A 258 -11.14 18.25 -18.43
N LYS A 259 -12.39 17.80 -18.42
CA LYS A 259 -13.54 18.59 -17.98
C LYS A 259 -14.10 18.04 -16.68
N THR A 260 -14.62 18.93 -15.84
CA THR A 260 -15.33 18.54 -14.63
C THR A 260 -16.79 18.98 -14.73
N TYR A 261 -17.70 18.02 -14.58
CA TYR A 261 -19.14 18.23 -14.55
C TYR A 261 -19.62 18.15 -13.10
N SER A 262 -20.71 18.84 -12.77
CA SER A 262 -21.26 18.87 -11.42
C SER A 262 -22.74 18.52 -11.44
N ALA A 263 -23.16 17.68 -10.51
CA ALA A 263 -24.55 17.31 -10.31
C ALA A 263 -24.87 17.43 -8.81
N THR A 264 -26.16 17.52 -8.50
CA THR A 264 -26.64 17.58 -7.12
C THR A 264 -27.52 16.37 -6.85
N ILE A 265 -27.34 15.76 -5.68
CA ILE A 265 -28.21 14.70 -5.16
C ILE A 265 -28.70 15.09 -3.78
N LYS A 266 -29.90 14.61 -3.42
CA LYS A 266 -30.38 14.65 -2.05
C LYS A 266 -29.79 13.46 -1.29
N VAL A 267 -29.13 13.73 -0.17
CA VAL A 267 -28.61 12.69 0.72
C VAL A 267 -29.10 12.90 2.13
N MET A 268 -29.35 11.81 2.84
CA MET A 268 -29.71 11.87 4.26
C MET A 268 -28.47 12.16 5.10
N SER A 269 -28.43 13.32 5.73
CA SER A 269 -27.33 13.70 6.61
C SER A 269 -27.34 12.85 7.88
N ARG A 270 -26.21 12.18 8.15
CA ARG A 270 -26.08 11.34 9.36
C ARG A 270 -26.17 12.15 10.65
N LYS A 271 -25.79 13.43 10.60
CA LYS A 271 -25.74 14.35 11.75
C LYS A 271 -27.10 14.99 12.03
N THR A 272 -27.74 15.54 11.00
CA THR A 272 -29.00 16.29 11.16
C THR A 272 -30.23 15.41 10.99
N LYS A 273 -30.08 14.21 10.40
CA LYS A 273 -31.18 13.30 10.01
C LYS A 273 -32.18 13.98 9.05
N GLN A 274 -31.71 14.97 8.30
CA GLN A 274 -32.47 15.67 7.27
C GLN A 274 -31.86 15.42 5.89
N GLU A 275 -32.67 15.56 4.84
CA GLU A 275 -32.16 15.58 3.48
C GLU A 275 -31.41 16.89 3.22
N GLU A 276 -30.19 16.75 2.70
CA GLU A 276 -29.33 17.87 2.33
C GLU A 276 -28.91 17.71 0.87
N ASP A 277 -28.75 18.84 0.17
CA ASP A 277 -28.17 18.85 -1.17
C ASP A 277 -26.67 18.57 -1.09
N LYS A 278 -26.23 17.56 -1.82
CA LYS A 278 -24.82 17.23 -1.96
C LYS A 278 -24.39 17.35 -3.41
N LYS A 279 -23.37 18.19 -3.61
CA LYS A 279 -22.69 18.32 -4.88
C LYS A 279 -21.78 17.11 -5.12
N VAL A 280 -21.92 16.49 -6.28
CA VAL A 280 -21.06 15.41 -6.78
C VAL A 280 -20.44 15.87 -8.09
N THR A 281 -19.17 15.53 -8.30
CA THR A 281 -18.43 15.94 -9.50
C THR A 281 -17.92 14.74 -10.27
N LEU A 282 -17.99 14.81 -11.60
CA LEU A 282 -17.44 13.84 -12.54
C LEU A 282 -16.29 14.49 -13.29
N TRP A 283 -15.10 13.90 -13.18
CA TRP A 283 -13.94 14.27 -13.99
C TRP A 283 -13.93 13.39 -15.25
N VAL A 284 -13.82 14.03 -16.41
CA VAL A 284 -13.79 13.36 -17.72
C VAL A 284 -12.51 13.78 -18.44
N PRO A 285 -11.63 12.85 -18.84
CA PRO A 285 -10.42 13.18 -19.59
C PRO A 285 -10.76 13.75 -20.96
N GLN A 286 -9.78 14.29 -21.67
CA GLN A 286 -9.96 14.63 -23.07
C GLN A 286 -10.13 13.34 -23.89
N THR A 287 -11.37 12.94 -24.11
CA THR A 287 -11.72 11.77 -24.92
C THR A 287 -12.97 12.08 -25.73
N GLU A 288 -13.10 11.44 -26.89
CA GLU A 288 -14.35 11.48 -27.66
C GLU A 288 -15.43 10.56 -27.08
N TYR A 289 -15.02 9.55 -26.31
CA TYR A 289 -15.91 8.51 -25.81
C TYR A 289 -15.46 8.05 -24.43
N VAL A 290 -16.38 8.09 -23.46
CA VAL A 290 -16.17 7.58 -22.11
C VAL A 290 -16.52 6.10 -22.06
N ARG A 291 -15.50 5.25 -21.95
CA ARG A 291 -15.65 3.78 -21.97
C ARG A 291 -16.26 3.21 -20.70
N GLY A 292 -16.13 3.92 -19.58
CA GLY A 292 -16.63 3.53 -18.27
C GLY A 292 -16.29 4.55 -17.20
N VAL A 293 -16.76 4.31 -15.98
CA VAL A 293 -16.57 5.23 -14.84
C VAL A 293 -15.92 4.53 -13.66
N ILE A 294 -14.84 5.10 -13.13
CA ILE A 294 -14.27 4.74 -11.84
C ILE A 294 -15.03 5.49 -10.75
N VAL A 295 -15.71 4.77 -9.87
CA VAL A 295 -16.50 5.30 -8.76
C VAL A 295 -15.82 4.91 -7.44
N ALA A 296 -15.21 5.88 -6.79
CA ALA A 296 -14.52 5.68 -5.52
C ALA A 296 -15.37 6.19 -4.35
N HIS A 297 -15.42 5.41 -3.27
CA HIS A 297 -15.88 5.93 -1.99
C HIS A 297 -14.93 7.03 -1.48
N SER A 298 -15.45 8.01 -0.72
CA SER A 298 -14.65 9.13 -0.19
C SER A 298 -13.46 8.69 0.67
N MET A 299 -13.56 7.55 1.35
CA MET A 299 -12.48 6.92 2.13
C MET A 299 -11.29 6.45 1.26
N ILE A 300 -11.51 6.23 -0.04
CA ILE A 300 -10.47 5.89 -1.02
C ILE A 300 -10.49 6.87 -2.19
N LYS A 301 -10.70 8.17 -1.92
CA LYS A 301 -10.81 9.20 -2.97
C LYS A 301 -9.66 9.18 -3.98
N GLY A 302 -8.45 8.75 -3.55
CA GLY A 302 -7.27 8.59 -4.40
C GLY A 302 -7.45 7.61 -5.56
N LEU A 303 -8.45 6.72 -5.51
CA LEU A 303 -8.85 5.87 -6.64
C LEU A 303 -9.51 6.69 -7.78
N ALA A 304 -10.12 7.84 -7.47
CA ALA A 304 -10.76 8.72 -8.45
C ALA A 304 -9.98 10.02 -8.71
N ASP A 305 -9.39 10.64 -7.68
CA ASP A 305 -8.71 11.95 -7.78
C ASP A 305 -7.18 11.88 -7.77
N GLY A 306 -6.60 10.71 -7.51
CA GLY A 306 -5.16 10.50 -7.51
C GLY A 306 -4.56 10.62 -8.91
N ASN A 307 -3.40 11.25 -9.02
CA ASN A 307 -2.74 11.52 -10.30
C ASN A 307 -2.48 10.22 -11.11
N THR A 308 -1.95 9.18 -10.46
CA THR A 308 -1.75 7.85 -11.04
C THR A 308 -3.04 7.30 -11.67
N MET A 309 -4.16 7.44 -10.98
CA MET A 309 -5.44 6.90 -11.43
C MET A 309 -6.06 7.75 -12.53
N ARG A 310 -5.87 9.08 -12.48
CA ARG A 310 -6.28 9.98 -13.57
C ARG A 310 -5.49 9.77 -14.85
N LEU A 311 -4.20 9.45 -14.75
CA LEU A 311 -3.37 9.08 -15.90
C LEU A 311 -3.86 7.77 -16.53
N VAL A 312 -4.15 6.75 -15.72
CA VAL A 312 -4.77 5.52 -16.20
C VAL A 312 -6.13 5.80 -16.83
N ALA A 313 -6.97 6.60 -16.18
CA ALA A 313 -8.28 6.96 -16.70
C ALA A 313 -8.19 7.74 -18.01
N ALA A 314 -7.25 8.67 -18.15
CA ALA A 314 -6.99 9.37 -19.40
C ALA A 314 -6.53 8.43 -20.52
N ARG A 315 -5.57 7.54 -20.21
CA ARG A 315 -5.05 6.54 -21.17
C ARG A 315 -6.14 5.60 -21.68
N GLU A 316 -7.00 5.17 -20.77
CA GLU A 316 -8.03 4.16 -21.03
C GLU A 316 -9.40 4.75 -21.40
N GLY A 317 -9.55 6.07 -21.44
CA GLY A 317 -10.82 6.75 -21.77
C GLY A 317 -11.91 6.57 -20.71
N LEU A 318 -11.56 6.62 -19.43
CA LEU A 318 -12.47 6.48 -18.29
C LEU A 318 -12.75 7.83 -17.63
N ALA A 319 -13.99 8.04 -17.21
CA ALA A 319 -14.32 9.12 -16.28
C ALA A 319 -14.08 8.66 -14.83
N THR A 320 -13.89 9.61 -13.90
CA THR A 320 -13.71 9.30 -12.48
C THR A 320 -14.59 10.18 -11.61
N MET A 321 -15.11 9.62 -10.52
CA MET A 321 -15.92 10.35 -9.54
C MET A 321 -15.76 9.80 -8.12
N VAL A 322 -15.99 10.67 -7.15
CA VAL A 322 -16.14 10.28 -5.74
C VAL A 322 -17.63 10.24 -5.40
N PHE A 323 -18.07 9.13 -4.82
CA PHE A 323 -19.46 8.90 -4.42
C PHE A 323 -19.49 8.10 -3.12
N ASP A 324 -20.26 8.56 -2.12
CA ASP A 324 -20.31 7.96 -0.78
C ASP A 324 -21.72 7.65 -0.28
N ASP A 325 -22.72 7.74 -1.17
CA ASP A 325 -24.12 7.43 -0.87
C ASP A 325 -24.48 5.99 -1.28
N PHE A 326 -23.57 5.06 -1.01
CA PHE A 326 -23.83 3.63 -1.15
C PHE A 326 -24.68 3.13 0.04
N VAL A 327 -25.71 2.36 -0.26
CA VAL A 327 -26.59 1.70 0.71
C VAL A 327 -26.45 0.19 0.66
N GLY A 328 -27.02 -0.51 1.65
CA GLY A 328 -26.91 -1.97 1.74
C GLY A 328 -27.47 -2.72 0.52
N ASN A 329 -28.46 -2.15 -0.17
CA ASN A 329 -29.00 -2.67 -1.41
C ASN A 329 -28.18 -2.19 -2.62
N GLY A 330 -27.58 -3.15 -3.34
CA GLY A 330 -26.75 -2.86 -4.52
C GLY A 330 -27.52 -2.24 -5.69
N LYS A 331 -28.76 -2.69 -5.95
CA LYS A 331 -29.58 -2.13 -7.05
C LYS A 331 -30.00 -0.69 -6.77
N GLU A 332 -30.33 -0.40 -5.52
CA GLU A 332 -30.66 0.96 -5.09
C GLU A 332 -29.46 1.90 -5.20
N SER A 333 -28.28 1.45 -4.77
CA SER A 333 -27.03 2.20 -4.93
C SER A 333 -26.71 2.48 -6.41
N LEU A 334 -26.93 1.51 -7.31
CA LEU A 334 -26.77 1.72 -8.74
C LEU A 334 -27.80 2.71 -9.29
N ALA A 335 -29.06 2.64 -8.88
CA ALA A 335 -30.09 3.57 -9.33
C ALA A 335 -29.75 5.03 -8.98
N ARG A 336 -29.17 5.26 -7.79
CA ARG A 336 -28.66 6.58 -7.37
C ARG A 336 -27.50 7.04 -8.27
N LEU A 337 -26.59 6.14 -8.63
CA LEU A 337 -25.51 6.43 -9.58
C LEU A 337 -26.03 6.71 -11.00
N ASP A 338 -27.00 5.94 -11.49
CA ASP A 338 -27.60 6.13 -12.82
C ASP A 338 -28.33 7.49 -12.89
N GLY A 339 -28.96 7.94 -11.80
CA GLY A 339 -29.52 9.30 -11.71
C GLY A 339 -28.47 10.43 -11.79
N LEU A 340 -27.25 10.20 -11.29
CA LEU A 340 -26.12 11.11 -11.49
C LEU A 340 -25.59 11.05 -12.92
N PHE A 341 -25.47 9.84 -13.50
CA PHE A 341 -25.02 9.66 -14.87
C PHE A 341 -25.96 10.30 -15.89
N GLU A 342 -27.27 10.28 -15.66
CA GLU A 342 -28.24 11.01 -16.48
C GLU A 342 -27.94 12.53 -16.48
N GLN A 343 -27.73 13.11 -15.30
CA GLN A 343 -27.38 14.53 -15.17
C GLN A 343 -26.06 14.86 -15.86
N PHE A 344 -25.03 14.02 -15.72
CA PHE A 344 -23.74 14.24 -16.37
C PHE A 344 -23.82 14.04 -17.89
N ALA A 345 -24.59 13.08 -18.37
CA ALA A 345 -24.84 12.88 -19.80
C ALA A 345 -25.53 14.10 -20.43
N ALA A 346 -26.51 14.69 -19.73
CA ALA A 346 -27.23 15.87 -20.19
C ALA A 346 -26.36 17.14 -20.24
N GLN A 347 -25.38 17.27 -19.34
CA GLN A 347 -24.47 18.42 -19.27
C GLN A 347 -23.22 18.28 -20.16
N SER A 348 -22.89 17.06 -20.56
CA SER A 348 -21.68 16.76 -21.32
C SER A 348 -22.00 16.44 -22.77
N LYS A 349 -20.97 16.14 -23.56
CA LYS A 349 -21.11 15.61 -24.92
C LYS A 349 -21.03 14.07 -24.94
N HIS A 350 -21.26 13.44 -23.79
CA HIS A 350 -21.07 12.01 -23.57
C HIS A 350 -22.40 11.32 -23.19
N PRO A 351 -23.32 11.12 -24.16
CA PRO A 351 -24.58 10.43 -23.89
C PRO A 351 -24.37 8.98 -23.41
N GLU A 352 -23.24 8.36 -23.74
CA GLU A 352 -22.83 7.02 -23.31
C GLU A 352 -22.64 6.87 -21.79
N LEU A 353 -22.55 7.99 -21.04
CA LEU A 353 -22.54 7.98 -19.58
C LEU A 353 -23.81 7.33 -19.03
N ARG A 354 -24.94 7.45 -19.75
CA ARG A 354 -26.18 6.75 -19.41
C ARG A 354 -25.96 5.24 -19.40
N GLY A 355 -26.11 4.66 -18.21
CA GLY A 355 -25.89 3.25 -18.02
C GLY A 355 -24.43 2.82 -18.25
N ALA A 356 -23.43 3.70 -18.11
CA ALA A 356 -22.03 3.34 -18.29
C ALA A 356 -21.60 2.15 -17.39
N PRO A 357 -20.66 1.32 -17.83
CA PRO A 357 -20.07 0.30 -16.97
C PRO A 357 -19.21 0.97 -15.89
N VAL A 358 -19.21 0.39 -14.68
CA VAL A 358 -18.57 0.99 -13.51
C VAL A 358 -17.49 0.10 -12.91
N LEU A 359 -16.42 0.72 -12.41
CA LEU A 359 -15.48 0.12 -11.48
C LEU A 359 -15.72 0.76 -10.13
N LEU A 360 -15.85 -0.07 -9.11
CA LEU A 360 -16.28 0.36 -7.79
C LEU A 360 -15.15 0.16 -6.79
N GLY A 361 -14.88 1.15 -5.94
CA GLY A 361 -13.85 1.03 -4.94
C GLY A 361 -14.23 1.56 -3.57
N GLY A 362 -13.87 0.79 -2.54
CA GLY A 362 -14.10 1.13 -1.15
C GLY A 362 -12.88 0.86 -0.27
N LEU A 363 -12.87 1.49 0.89
CA LEU A 363 -11.90 1.24 1.96
C LEU A 363 -12.62 0.93 3.28
N SER A 364 -12.14 -0.08 4.01
CA SER A 364 -12.70 -0.52 5.29
C SER A 364 -14.19 -0.86 5.15
N ALA A 365 -15.07 -0.40 6.06
CA ALA A 365 -16.51 -0.69 5.99
C ALA A 365 -17.21 -0.20 4.71
N SER A 366 -16.65 0.77 3.98
CA SER A 366 -17.25 1.26 2.73
C SER A 366 -17.19 0.26 1.57
N VAL A 367 -16.38 -0.80 1.70
CA VAL A 367 -16.35 -1.90 0.72
C VAL A 367 -17.69 -2.65 0.62
N LEU A 368 -18.51 -2.62 1.67
CA LEU A 368 -19.78 -3.33 1.72
C LEU A 368 -20.74 -2.80 0.65
N GLY A 369 -20.89 -1.48 0.56
CA GLY A 369 -21.77 -0.87 -0.44
C GLY A 369 -21.29 -1.12 -1.88
N THR A 370 -19.99 -0.95 -2.12
CA THR A 370 -19.40 -1.10 -3.46
C THR A 370 -19.45 -2.54 -3.97
N ARG A 371 -19.10 -3.54 -3.15
CA ARG A 371 -19.21 -4.94 -3.56
C ARG A 371 -20.67 -5.42 -3.70
N ASN A 372 -21.60 -4.84 -2.93
CA ASN A 372 -23.01 -5.22 -3.01
C ASN A 372 -23.64 -4.80 -4.35
N VAL A 373 -23.21 -3.67 -4.93
CA VAL A 373 -23.56 -3.32 -6.32
C VAL A 373 -23.04 -4.39 -7.28
N ALA A 374 -21.77 -4.79 -7.16
CA ALA A 374 -21.18 -5.82 -8.01
C ALA A 374 -21.90 -7.18 -7.91
N CYS A 375 -22.39 -7.55 -6.72
CA CYS A 375 -23.23 -8.74 -6.53
C CYS A 375 -24.62 -8.60 -7.17
N ALA A 376 -25.15 -7.39 -7.26
CA ALA A 376 -26.53 -7.15 -7.72
C ALA A 376 -26.66 -7.00 -9.24
N VAL A 377 -25.61 -6.47 -9.89
CA VAL A 377 -25.56 -6.13 -11.33
C VAL A 377 -24.16 -6.41 -11.94
N PRO A 378 -23.65 -7.65 -11.89
CA PRO A 378 -22.31 -7.99 -12.35
C PRO A 378 -22.00 -7.59 -13.80
N GLU A 379 -23.02 -7.58 -14.65
CA GLU A 379 -22.94 -7.17 -16.05
C GLU A 379 -22.63 -5.67 -16.22
N ARG A 380 -22.93 -4.84 -15.21
CA ARG A 380 -22.59 -3.41 -15.21
C ARG A 380 -21.23 -3.12 -14.58
N VAL A 381 -20.59 -4.10 -13.94
CA VAL A 381 -19.35 -3.90 -13.18
C VAL A 381 -18.14 -4.50 -13.90
N PHE A 382 -17.19 -3.65 -14.27
CA PHE A 382 -15.97 -4.10 -14.95
C PHE A 382 -14.81 -4.39 -13.97
N GLY A 383 -14.90 -3.95 -12.71
CA GLY A 383 -13.96 -4.34 -11.67
C GLY A 383 -14.33 -3.82 -10.28
N VAL A 384 -13.72 -4.40 -9.25
CA VAL A 384 -13.86 -3.97 -7.85
C VAL A 384 -12.48 -3.80 -7.20
N VAL A 385 -12.27 -2.66 -6.54
CA VAL A 385 -11.08 -2.36 -5.74
C VAL A 385 -11.47 -2.34 -4.25
N HIS A 386 -11.02 -3.34 -3.50
CA HIS A 386 -11.49 -3.60 -2.14
C HIS A 386 -10.34 -3.45 -1.13
N VAL A 387 -10.24 -2.29 -0.48
CA VAL A 387 -9.08 -1.97 0.38
C VAL A 387 -9.41 -2.10 1.86
N ALA A 388 -8.54 -2.77 2.63
CA ALA A 388 -8.61 -2.95 4.08
C ALA A 388 -9.98 -3.43 4.58
N GLY A 389 -10.72 -4.11 3.71
CA GLY A 389 -12.06 -4.62 3.96
C GLY A 389 -12.03 -6.11 4.25
N GLY A 390 -13.12 -6.61 4.82
CA GLY A 390 -13.31 -8.03 5.10
C GLY A 390 -14.76 -8.44 4.89
N ASN A 391 -15.18 -9.50 5.59
CA ASN A 391 -16.57 -9.91 5.71
C ASN A 391 -17.22 -10.43 4.43
N MET A 392 -16.49 -11.13 3.57
CA MET A 392 -17.04 -11.61 2.30
C MET A 392 -18.21 -12.59 2.49
N GLN A 393 -18.32 -13.23 3.66
CA GLN A 393 -19.47 -14.04 4.04
C GLN A 393 -20.80 -13.27 4.10
N GLU A 394 -20.76 -11.95 4.28
CA GLU A 394 -21.95 -11.09 4.30
C GLU A 394 -22.34 -10.59 2.91
N MET A 395 -21.65 -11.04 1.85
CA MET A 395 -22.05 -10.68 0.51
C MET A 395 -23.44 -11.23 0.20
N PRO A 396 -24.32 -10.43 -0.46
CA PRO A 396 -25.62 -10.90 -0.91
C PRO A 396 -25.52 -12.20 -1.70
N ALA A 397 -26.47 -13.12 -1.44
CA ALA A 397 -26.53 -14.44 -2.08
C ALA A 397 -25.19 -15.23 -2.03
N ASN A 398 -24.41 -15.05 -0.96
CA ASN A 398 -23.10 -15.66 -0.75
C ASN A 398 -22.12 -15.37 -1.91
N GLY A 399 -22.20 -14.17 -2.49
CA GLY A 399 -21.32 -13.72 -3.58
C GLY A 399 -21.65 -14.30 -4.95
N ALA A 400 -22.70 -15.12 -5.11
CA ALA A 400 -23.03 -15.78 -6.38
C ALA A 400 -23.19 -14.79 -7.55
N GLY A 401 -23.69 -13.58 -7.27
CA GLY A 401 -23.85 -12.54 -8.28
C GLY A 401 -22.56 -11.83 -8.69
N MET A 402 -21.40 -12.12 -8.10
CA MET A 402 -20.11 -11.49 -8.47
C MET A 402 -19.17 -12.45 -9.21
N VAL A 403 -19.65 -13.64 -9.60
CA VAL A 403 -18.89 -14.58 -10.44
C VAL A 403 -18.50 -13.88 -11.75
N GLY A 404 -17.25 -14.05 -12.19
CA GLY A 404 -16.75 -13.42 -13.41
C GLY A 404 -16.42 -11.92 -13.33
N VAL A 405 -16.72 -11.23 -12.22
CA VAL A 405 -16.32 -9.82 -12.01
C VAL A 405 -14.89 -9.79 -11.43
N PRO A 406 -13.92 -9.15 -12.10
CA PRO A 406 -12.58 -8.98 -11.55
C PRO A 406 -12.59 -8.19 -10.24
N PHE A 407 -11.84 -8.69 -9.27
CA PHE A 407 -11.84 -8.17 -7.92
C PHE A 407 -10.43 -8.20 -7.35
N ILE A 408 -9.90 -7.03 -6.99
CA ILE A 408 -8.61 -6.89 -6.29
C ILE A 408 -8.85 -6.49 -4.84
N ALA A 409 -8.44 -7.35 -3.92
CA ALA A 409 -8.37 -7.04 -2.50
C ALA A 409 -7.00 -6.48 -2.16
N HIS A 410 -6.94 -5.38 -1.40
CA HIS A 410 -5.72 -4.92 -0.75
C HIS A 410 -5.89 -4.95 0.76
N ASN A 411 -4.88 -5.45 1.48
CA ASN A 411 -4.83 -5.40 2.93
C ASN A 411 -3.43 -5.05 3.41
N GLY A 412 -3.33 -4.37 4.54
CA GLY A 412 -2.05 -4.31 5.27
C GLY A 412 -1.71 -5.68 5.84
N GLU A 413 -0.43 -6.02 5.93
CA GLU A 413 0.00 -7.21 6.68
C GLU A 413 -0.42 -7.13 8.16
N PHE A 414 -0.41 -5.93 8.74
CA PHE A 414 -0.63 -5.69 10.17
C PHE A 414 -1.79 -4.74 10.42
N GLU A 415 -3.00 -5.27 10.36
CA GLU A 415 -4.23 -4.48 10.48
C GLU A 415 -4.62 -4.27 11.94
N TRP A 416 -4.86 -3.00 12.33
CA TRP A 416 -5.40 -2.69 13.66
C TRP A 416 -6.91 -2.95 13.80
N CYS A 417 -7.61 -3.14 12.68
CA CYS A 417 -9.03 -3.44 12.59
C CYS A 417 -9.24 -4.82 11.97
N GLY A 418 -9.96 -5.71 12.67
CA GLY A 418 -10.30 -7.05 12.18
C GLY A 418 -11.63 -7.09 11.44
N PRO A 419 -11.99 -8.24 10.85
CA PRO A 419 -13.32 -8.45 10.28
C PRO A 419 -14.35 -8.56 11.42
N ILE A 420 -15.58 -8.94 11.10
CA ILE A 420 -16.57 -9.33 12.12
C ILE A 420 -15.95 -10.41 13.01
N GLY A 421 -16.09 -10.22 14.33
CA GLY A 421 -15.39 -11.02 15.34
C GLY A 421 -14.07 -10.39 15.83
N GLY A 422 -13.62 -9.29 15.21
CA GLY A 422 -12.44 -8.53 15.61
C GLY A 422 -11.11 -9.22 15.32
N ILE A 423 -10.04 -8.66 15.87
CA ILE A 423 -8.69 -9.24 15.81
C ILE A 423 -8.67 -10.55 16.62
N GLN A 424 -8.30 -11.64 15.95
CA GLN A 424 -8.26 -12.96 16.57
C GLN A 424 -6.93 -13.14 17.33
N PRO A 425 -6.97 -13.59 18.60
CA PRO A 425 -5.75 -13.83 19.38
C PRO A 425 -4.74 -14.77 18.70
N ALA A 426 -5.22 -15.76 17.94
CA ALA A 426 -4.38 -16.72 17.22
C ALA A 426 -3.55 -16.10 16.08
N TYR A 427 -4.01 -14.98 15.50
CA TYR A 427 -3.38 -14.35 14.34
C TYR A 427 -2.84 -12.94 14.62
N GLY A 428 -3.20 -12.34 15.76
CA GLY A 428 -2.80 -10.96 16.08
C GLY A 428 -3.18 -9.99 14.94
N HIS A 429 -2.33 -9.01 14.65
CA HIS A 429 -2.62 -8.04 13.59
C HIS A 429 -2.61 -8.64 12.16
N GLN A 430 -2.20 -9.89 11.96
CA GLN A 430 -2.36 -10.58 10.67
C GLN A 430 -3.80 -11.02 10.39
N THR A 431 -4.69 -10.94 11.40
CA THR A 431 -6.07 -11.46 11.33
C THR A 431 -6.79 -11.06 10.03
N GLN A 432 -6.77 -9.79 9.65
CA GLN A 432 -7.60 -9.33 8.54
C GLN A 432 -7.19 -9.95 7.19
N TRP A 433 -5.88 -9.96 6.86
CA TRP A 433 -5.44 -10.45 5.56
C TRP A 433 -5.51 -11.98 5.46
N VAL A 434 -5.29 -12.71 6.56
CA VAL A 434 -5.46 -14.18 6.53
C VAL A 434 -6.92 -14.56 6.38
N MET A 435 -7.83 -13.79 7.00
CA MET A 435 -9.27 -14.02 6.92
C MET A 435 -9.82 -13.69 5.54
N ILE A 436 -9.46 -12.55 4.94
CA ILE A 436 -9.92 -12.22 3.58
C ILE A 436 -9.41 -13.25 2.56
N ARG A 437 -8.14 -13.72 2.69
CA ARG A 437 -7.62 -14.82 1.86
C ARG A 437 -8.52 -16.04 1.93
N GLU A 438 -8.76 -16.55 3.13
CA GLU A 438 -9.56 -17.77 3.29
C GLU A 438 -11.00 -17.57 2.82
N GLN A 439 -11.59 -16.41 3.06
CA GLN A 439 -12.92 -16.10 2.57
C GLN A 439 -12.99 -16.06 1.03
N MET A 440 -11.98 -15.48 0.36
CA MET A 440 -11.87 -15.50 -1.10
C MET A 440 -11.69 -16.92 -1.63
N LEU A 441 -10.85 -17.73 -0.97
CA LEU A 441 -10.65 -19.13 -1.34
C LEU A 441 -11.91 -19.98 -1.13
N ARG A 442 -12.70 -19.73 -0.09
CA ARG A 442 -14.00 -20.40 0.11
C ARG A 442 -14.98 -20.07 -0.98
N LEU A 443 -15.06 -18.81 -1.41
CA LEU A 443 -15.89 -18.42 -2.55
C LEU A 443 -15.44 -19.15 -3.81
N TRP A 444 -14.14 -19.16 -4.06
CA TRP A 444 -13.54 -19.88 -5.18
C TRP A 444 -13.88 -21.38 -5.18
N ARG A 445 -13.75 -22.06 -4.03
CA ARG A 445 -14.07 -23.48 -3.84
C ARG A 445 -15.57 -23.79 -3.96
N ASN A 446 -16.44 -22.93 -3.42
CA ASN A 446 -17.86 -23.26 -3.26
C ASN A 446 -18.71 -23.09 -4.51
N LYS A 447 -18.29 -22.32 -5.53
CA LYS A 447 -19.13 -22.07 -6.71
C LYS A 447 -18.42 -21.89 -8.05
N PHE A 448 -17.11 -22.17 -8.13
CA PHE A 448 -16.32 -22.07 -9.36
C PHE A 448 -16.20 -20.63 -9.88
N GLU A 449 -14.99 -20.19 -10.19
CA GLU A 449 -14.70 -19.04 -11.06
C GLU A 449 -14.87 -17.60 -10.50
N HIS A 450 -14.59 -17.31 -9.23
CA HIS A 450 -14.40 -15.91 -8.82
C HIS A 450 -13.09 -15.31 -9.37
N ARG A 451 -13.14 -14.12 -10.00
CA ARG A 451 -11.95 -13.46 -10.61
C ARG A 451 -11.21 -12.62 -9.57
N MET A 452 -10.73 -13.28 -8.53
CA MET A 452 -10.26 -12.66 -7.30
C MET A 452 -8.74 -12.76 -7.14
N MET A 453 -8.12 -11.63 -6.83
CA MET A 453 -6.70 -11.50 -6.50
C MET A 453 -6.54 -10.78 -5.17
N LEU A 454 -5.57 -11.21 -4.36
CA LEU A 454 -5.27 -10.62 -3.06
C LEU A 454 -3.88 -9.99 -3.07
N ILE A 455 -3.82 -8.73 -2.64
CA ILE A 455 -2.59 -7.98 -2.40
C ILE A 455 -2.47 -7.70 -0.91
N VAL A 456 -1.55 -8.38 -0.24
CA VAL A 456 -1.12 -7.98 1.11
C VAL A 456 0.09 -7.06 0.98
N VAL A 457 -0.01 -5.83 1.49
CA VAL A 457 1.07 -4.84 1.50
C VAL A 457 1.99 -5.16 2.68
N PRO A 458 3.23 -5.65 2.44
CA PRO A 458 4.11 -6.12 3.50
C PRO A 458 4.45 -5.01 4.49
N ASN A 459 4.45 -5.34 5.79
CA ASN A 459 4.76 -4.43 6.89
C ASN A 459 3.91 -3.14 6.93
N ALA A 460 2.73 -3.14 6.31
CA ALA A 460 1.81 -2.01 6.29
C ALA A 460 0.57 -2.26 7.15
N ASP A 461 -0.12 -1.19 7.51
CA ASP A 461 -1.29 -1.17 8.40
C ASP A 461 -2.59 -0.90 7.61
N HIS A 462 -3.70 -0.71 8.32
CA HIS A 462 -5.02 -0.46 7.81
C HIS A 462 -5.06 0.67 6.77
N GLY A 463 -5.70 0.38 5.64
CA GLY A 463 -5.85 1.30 4.52
C GLY A 463 -4.67 1.31 3.55
N ALA A 464 -3.65 0.48 3.77
CA ALA A 464 -2.58 0.29 2.80
C ALA A 464 -3.09 -0.40 1.53
N TRP A 465 -2.67 0.12 0.37
CA TRP A 465 -2.95 -0.44 -0.95
C TRP A 465 -1.84 -0.04 -1.92
N ASP A 466 -1.65 -0.84 -2.96
CA ASP A 466 -0.61 -0.61 -3.96
C ASP A 466 -1.19 0.04 -5.21
N GLN A 467 -0.90 1.31 -5.42
CA GLN A 467 -1.44 2.06 -6.56
C GLN A 467 -0.93 1.57 -7.91
N GLY A 468 0.27 0.99 -7.97
CA GLY A 468 0.86 0.50 -9.23
C GLY A 468 0.14 -0.76 -9.72
N LEU A 469 -0.06 -1.73 -8.82
CA LEU A 469 -0.84 -2.93 -9.10
C LEU A 469 -2.32 -2.61 -9.31
N THR A 470 -2.90 -1.64 -8.58
CA THR A 470 -4.28 -1.19 -8.87
C THR A 470 -4.39 -0.52 -10.24
N ALA A 471 -3.42 0.31 -10.63
CA ALA A 471 -3.38 0.91 -11.97
C ALA A 471 -3.32 -0.16 -13.07
N MET A 472 -2.45 -1.16 -12.91
CA MET A 472 -2.37 -2.32 -13.81
C MET A 472 -3.70 -3.08 -13.84
N PHE A 473 -4.30 -3.36 -12.68
CA PHE A 473 -5.61 -4.01 -12.56
C PHE A 473 -6.69 -3.26 -13.34
N ILE A 474 -6.76 -1.93 -13.23
CA ILE A 474 -7.75 -1.12 -13.95
C ILE A 474 -7.55 -1.27 -15.47
N ARG A 475 -6.31 -1.16 -15.97
CA ARG A 475 -6.01 -1.34 -17.40
C ARG A 475 -6.42 -2.73 -17.91
N LYS A 476 -6.14 -3.77 -17.14
CA LYS A 476 -6.55 -5.15 -17.47
C LYS A 476 -8.09 -5.29 -17.40
N ALA A 477 -8.74 -4.75 -16.38
CA ALA A 477 -10.19 -4.75 -16.29
C ALA A 477 -10.82 -4.07 -17.52
N VAL A 478 -10.28 -2.93 -17.96
CA VAL A 478 -10.69 -2.26 -19.20
C VAL A 478 -10.50 -3.17 -20.42
N GLN A 479 -9.31 -3.75 -20.58
CA GLN A 479 -8.96 -4.60 -21.73
C GLN A 479 -9.88 -5.82 -21.85
N TYR A 480 -10.20 -6.46 -20.73
CA TYR A 480 -10.90 -7.75 -20.72
C TYR A 480 -12.42 -7.65 -20.51
N ARG A 481 -12.93 -6.59 -19.87
CA ARG A 481 -14.36 -6.48 -19.50
C ARG A 481 -15.12 -5.43 -20.29
N LEU A 482 -14.48 -4.35 -20.74
CA LEU A 482 -15.24 -3.29 -21.40
C LEU A 482 -15.57 -3.68 -22.85
N PRO A 483 -16.81 -3.40 -23.31
CA PRO A 483 -17.17 -3.57 -24.71
C PRO A 483 -16.24 -2.80 -25.64
N LYS A 484 -15.94 -3.38 -26.81
CA LYS A 484 -15.14 -2.74 -27.86
C LYS A 484 -15.93 -1.78 -28.72
N GLU A 485 -17.26 -1.84 -28.69
CA GLU A 485 -18.12 -0.99 -29.50
C GLU A 485 -18.53 0.26 -28.72
N LYS A 486 -18.54 1.41 -29.42
CA LYS A 486 -19.06 2.66 -28.84
C LYS A 486 -20.58 2.53 -28.66
N ARG A 487 -21.07 2.96 -27.50
CA ARG A 487 -22.50 3.02 -27.15
C ARG A 487 -23.01 4.44 -27.31
N ASP A 488 -24.31 4.57 -27.54
CA ASP A 488 -25.01 5.86 -27.60
C ASP A 488 -25.71 6.23 -26.27
N GLY A 489 -25.70 5.31 -25.29
CA GLY A 489 -26.37 5.49 -23.99
C GLY A 489 -27.87 5.16 -23.98
N SER A 490 -28.42 4.61 -25.07
CA SER A 490 -29.84 4.23 -25.17
C SER A 490 -30.22 3.03 -24.29
N SER A 491 -29.25 2.18 -23.93
CA SER A 491 -29.43 1.01 -23.08
C SER A 491 -28.23 0.85 -22.14
N PRO A 492 -28.34 0.18 -20.97
CA PRO A 492 -27.20 0.02 -20.07
C PRO A 492 -26.03 -0.86 -20.57
N ALA A 493 -24.84 -0.59 -20.03
CA ALA A 493 -23.63 -1.41 -20.00
C ALA A 493 -23.87 -2.92 -19.95
N THR A 494 -23.27 -3.72 -20.84
CA THR A 494 -23.06 -5.15 -20.59
C THR A 494 -21.58 -5.45 -20.76
N CYS A 495 -20.87 -5.70 -19.66
CA CYS A 495 -19.47 -6.06 -19.65
C CYS A 495 -19.26 -7.45 -20.24
N VAL A 496 -18.14 -7.62 -20.94
CA VAL A 496 -17.72 -8.88 -21.53
C VAL A 496 -17.47 -9.90 -20.41
N PRO A 497 -18.10 -11.10 -20.44
CA PRO A 497 -17.81 -12.15 -19.47
C PRO A 497 -16.39 -12.69 -19.66
N ILE A 498 -15.74 -13.05 -18.56
CA ILE A 498 -14.41 -13.67 -18.57
C ILE A 498 -14.56 -15.07 -17.99
N ALA A 499 -14.13 -16.11 -18.71
CA ALA A 499 -14.08 -17.49 -18.19
C ALA A 499 -12.84 -17.70 -17.30
N ALA A 500 -12.89 -18.62 -16.33
CA ALA A 500 -11.74 -18.82 -15.43
C ALA A 500 -10.53 -19.38 -16.17
N SER A 501 -10.80 -20.30 -17.10
CA SER A 501 -9.81 -20.94 -17.97
C SER A 501 -9.03 -19.98 -18.86
N ALA A 502 -9.54 -18.76 -19.07
CA ALA A 502 -8.87 -17.74 -19.87
C ALA A 502 -7.77 -16.96 -19.09
N GLY A 503 -7.69 -17.14 -17.78
CA GLY A 503 -6.74 -16.41 -16.93
C GLY A 503 -5.53 -17.22 -16.49
N TRP A 504 -4.81 -16.65 -15.53
CA TRP A 504 -3.63 -17.21 -14.89
C TRP A 504 -3.89 -17.47 -13.41
N LEU A 505 -3.16 -18.43 -12.85
CA LEU A 505 -3.24 -18.79 -11.45
C LEU A 505 -1.91 -18.56 -10.74
N THR A 506 -1.97 -18.15 -9.48
CA THR A 506 -0.84 -18.12 -8.54
C THR A 506 -1.21 -18.88 -7.27
N ASP A 507 -0.21 -19.39 -6.57
CA ASP A 507 -0.38 -20.01 -5.25
C ASP A 507 -1.04 -19.03 -4.26
N ALA A 508 -1.86 -19.56 -3.35
CA ALA A 508 -2.45 -18.78 -2.26
C ALA A 508 -1.49 -18.63 -1.05
N ASP A 509 -0.40 -19.40 -1.02
CA ASP A 509 0.76 -19.11 -0.18
C ASP A 509 1.55 -17.94 -0.79
N LEU A 510 1.23 -16.72 -0.36
CA LEU A 510 1.81 -15.51 -0.91
C LEU A 510 3.31 -15.35 -0.58
N ASP A 511 3.75 -15.88 0.56
CA ASP A 511 5.10 -15.67 1.06
C ASP A 511 6.11 -16.66 0.47
N HIS A 512 5.78 -17.96 0.54
CA HIS A 512 6.60 -19.05 0.03
C HIS A 512 5.81 -19.91 -0.97
N PRO A 513 5.42 -19.33 -2.12
CA PRO A 513 4.65 -20.05 -3.12
C PRO A 513 5.42 -21.28 -3.61
N LYS A 514 4.73 -22.42 -3.75
CA LYS A 514 5.34 -23.69 -4.20
C LYS A 514 5.27 -23.87 -5.71
N HIS A 515 4.40 -23.09 -6.36
CA HIS A 515 4.13 -23.18 -7.78
C HIS A 515 4.30 -21.82 -8.43
N GLU A 516 5.01 -21.80 -9.57
CA GLU A 516 5.16 -20.61 -10.39
C GLU A 516 3.82 -20.19 -11.02
N PRO A 517 3.62 -18.89 -11.30
CA PRO A 517 2.46 -18.42 -12.03
C PRO A 517 2.34 -19.12 -13.39
N ALA A 518 1.14 -19.57 -13.74
CA ALA A 518 0.89 -20.24 -15.02
C ALA A 518 -0.54 -20.00 -15.51
N PRO A 519 -0.80 -20.15 -16.83
CA PRO A 519 -2.16 -20.18 -17.36
C PRO A 519 -2.99 -21.24 -16.65
N TYR A 520 -4.30 -21.01 -16.49
CA TYR A 520 -5.21 -21.89 -15.76
C TYR A 520 -5.07 -23.38 -16.12
N GLU A 521 -4.97 -23.71 -17.41
CA GLU A 521 -4.85 -25.10 -17.88
C GLU A 521 -3.49 -25.74 -17.61
N LYS A 522 -2.45 -24.93 -17.45
CA LYS A 522 -1.06 -25.38 -17.24
C LYS A 522 -0.59 -25.21 -15.80
N TYR A 523 -1.43 -24.68 -14.92
CA TYR A 523 -1.08 -24.50 -13.52
C TYR A 523 -0.92 -25.87 -12.83
N SER A 524 0.28 -26.09 -12.28
CA SER A 524 0.68 -27.36 -11.67
C SER A 524 0.29 -27.49 -10.19
N GLY A 525 -0.14 -26.40 -9.56
CA GLY A 525 -0.60 -26.39 -8.17
C GLY A 525 -2.08 -26.73 -8.01
N ASP A 526 -2.55 -26.74 -6.76
CA ASP A 526 -3.97 -26.93 -6.46
C ASP A 526 -4.78 -25.72 -6.92
N LYS A 527 -5.58 -25.91 -7.97
CA LYS A 527 -6.48 -24.86 -8.49
C LYS A 527 -7.47 -24.41 -7.43
N ASN A 528 -7.86 -25.23 -6.45
CA ASN A 528 -8.78 -24.87 -5.36
C ASN A 528 -8.11 -24.02 -4.26
N ASN A 529 -6.79 -23.86 -4.35
CA ASN A 529 -5.97 -23.07 -3.45
C ASN A 529 -5.08 -22.09 -4.22
N ALA A 530 -5.68 -21.40 -5.20
CA ALA A 530 -5.01 -20.45 -6.06
C ALA A 530 -5.80 -19.14 -6.20
N PHE A 531 -5.09 -18.05 -6.50
CA PHE A 531 -5.70 -16.78 -6.89
C PHE A 531 -5.73 -16.65 -8.41
N TRP A 532 -6.76 -15.99 -8.93
CA TRP A 532 -6.95 -15.78 -10.35
C TRP A 532 -6.46 -14.41 -10.79
N HIS A 533 -5.81 -14.36 -11.95
CA HIS A 533 -5.30 -13.15 -12.59
C HIS A 533 -5.69 -13.10 -14.06
N PHE A 534 -5.72 -11.90 -14.64
CA PHE A 534 -6.08 -11.71 -16.06
C PHE A 534 -5.14 -12.44 -17.02
N ASP A 535 -3.83 -12.27 -16.80
CA ASP A 535 -2.77 -12.76 -17.68
C ASP A 535 -1.44 -12.93 -16.92
N GLU A 536 -0.39 -13.30 -17.65
CA GLU A 536 0.96 -13.50 -17.11
C GLU A 536 1.50 -12.24 -16.43
N GLU A 537 1.30 -11.08 -17.04
CA GLU A 537 1.83 -9.82 -16.53
C GLU A 537 1.28 -9.52 -15.14
N MET A 538 -0.04 -9.59 -14.96
CA MET A 538 -0.66 -9.38 -13.66
C MET A 538 -0.26 -10.48 -12.67
N ALA A 539 -0.28 -11.75 -13.08
CA ALA A 539 0.07 -12.87 -12.21
C ALA A 539 1.50 -12.78 -11.69
N ARG A 540 2.48 -12.45 -12.56
CA ARG A 540 3.88 -12.27 -12.19
C ARG A 540 4.08 -11.02 -11.33
N ALA A 541 3.43 -9.91 -11.66
CA ALA A 541 3.53 -8.69 -10.87
C ALA A 541 3.07 -8.92 -9.43
N VAL A 542 1.96 -9.64 -9.22
CA VAL A 542 1.47 -10.00 -7.89
C VAL A 542 2.40 -11.00 -7.21
N PHE A 543 2.81 -12.06 -7.91
CA PHE A 543 3.71 -13.08 -7.38
C PHE A 543 5.04 -12.49 -6.86
N GLU A 544 5.72 -11.67 -7.65
CA GLU A 544 6.98 -11.03 -7.26
C GLU A 544 6.79 -9.93 -6.21
N TYR A 545 5.60 -9.31 -6.15
CA TYR A 545 5.29 -8.35 -5.10
C TYR A 545 5.25 -8.99 -3.71
N HIS A 546 4.88 -10.27 -3.60
CA HIS A 546 4.73 -10.97 -2.32
C HIS A 546 5.90 -11.86 -1.97
N ARG A 547 6.48 -12.60 -2.93
CA ARG A 547 7.43 -13.68 -2.66
C ARG A 547 8.61 -13.20 -1.81
N GLY A 548 8.76 -13.82 -0.62
CA GLY A 548 9.84 -13.53 0.33
C GLY A 548 9.81 -12.12 0.95
N GLN A 549 8.68 -11.42 0.89
CA GLN A 549 8.55 -10.09 1.50
C GLN A 549 8.06 -10.10 2.95
N PHE A 550 7.51 -11.22 3.45
CA PHE A 550 6.95 -11.30 4.80
C PHE A 550 8.03 -11.71 5.80
N LEU A 551 8.10 -10.99 6.92
CA LEU A 551 9.00 -11.33 8.01
C LEU A 551 8.38 -12.31 9.00
N LEU A 552 7.06 -12.26 9.13
CA LEU A 552 6.33 -13.15 10.03
C LEU A 552 5.82 -14.36 9.25
N PRO A 553 5.80 -15.55 9.88
CA PRO A 553 5.19 -16.71 9.28
C PRO A 553 3.69 -16.50 9.12
N ASP A 554 3.12 -17.17 8.13
CA ASP A 554 1.67 -17.31 8.01
C ASP A 554 1.16 -18.25 9.13
N LEU A 555 0.59 -17.65 10.18
CA LEU A 555 0.10 -18.37 11.36
C LEU A 555 -1.03 -19.37 11.04
N THR A 556 -1.68 -19.25 9.89
CA THR A 556 -2.73 -20.21 9.50
C THR A 556 -2.19 -21.59 9.14
N LYS A 557 -0.90 -21.71 8.84
CA LYS A 557 -0.22 -23.00 8.61
C LYS A 557 -0.19 -23.86 9.88
N ALA A 558 -0.08 -23.22 11.05
CA ALA A 558 -0.10 -23.90 12.35
C ALA A 558 -1.50 -23.93 12.98
N THR A 559 -2.29 -22.87 12.78
CA THR A 559 -3.65 -22.75 13.30
C THR A 559 -4.60 -22.42 12.14
N PRO A 560 -5.16 -23.43 11.44
CA PRO A 560 -6.05 -23.18 10.31
C PRO A 560 -7.28 -22.36 10.70
N ILE A 561 -7.77 -21.54 9.77
CA ILE A 561 -8.99 -20.76 9.99
C ILE A 561 -10.19 -21.72 10.10
N PRO A 562 -10.98 -21.66 11.19
CA PRO A 562 -12.11 -22.56 11.39
C PRO A 562 -13.12 -22.51 10.25
N ALA A 563 -13.65 -23.65 9.83
CA ALA A 563 -14.61 -23.75 8.71
C ALA A 563 -15.88 -22.92 8.97
N GLU A 564 -16.28 -22.82 10.23
CA GLU A 564 -17.43 -22.09 10.74
C GLU A 564 -17.19 -20.57 10.91
N TRP A 565 -16.00 -20.05 10.55
CA TRP A 565 -15.67 -18.62 10.72
C TRP A 565 -16.36 -17.70 9.68
N PRO A 566 -16.85 -16.50 10.10
CA PRO A 566 -17.02 -16.08 11.49
C PRO A 566 -18.10 -16.91 12.16
N ALA A 567 -17.87 -17.31 13.41
CA ALA A 567 -18.86 -18.06 14.17
C ALA A 567 -20.21 -17.38 13.99
N THR A 568 -21.20 -18.12 13.45
CA THR A 568 -22.57 -17.63 13.30
C THR A 568 -22.93 -16.96 14.61
N LYS A 569 -23.28 -15.66 14.58
CA LYS A 569 -23.64 -14.92 15.78
C LYS A 569 -24.58 -15.82 16.59
N LYS A 570 -24.11 -16.34 17.72
CA LYS A 570 -25.04 -16.62 18.81
C LYS A 570 -25.63 -15.24 19.07
N THR A 571 -26.90 -15.09 18.68
CA THR A 571 -27.71 -13.93 18.99
C THR A 571 -27.44 -13.57 20.44
N PHE A 572 -26.75 -12.45 20.64
CA PHE A 572 -26.66 -11.78 21.95
C PHE A 572 -27.89 -10.89 22.08
#